data_AF-A0A3C1EKN9-F1
#
_entry.id   AF-A0A3C1EKN9-F1
#
_cell.length_a   1.000
_cell.length_b   1.000
_cell.length_c   1.000
_cell.angle_alpha   90.00
_cell.angle_beta   90.00
_cell.angle_gamma   90.00
#
_symmetry.space_group_name_H-M   'P 1'
#
loop_
_entity.id
_entity.type
_entity.pdbx_description
1 polymer ?
#
loop_
_entity_poly.entity_id
_entity_poly.type
_entity_poly.pdbx_seq_one_letter_code
_entity_poly.pdbx_strand_id
1 'polypeptide(L)'
;MLVLGVSVCVAHKGKTDSYGCHNNRKIGDYHCHSGLLVGQVFANKAEMLAALKGNDAGAKTKPQASRSSPSPVPSQQQEQSVMFNTKSLKYHSPTCQWAIKCTKNCISIPLSEAINRGGIPCKVCGGH
;
A
#
# COMPACT_ATOMS: atom_id res chain seq x y z
N MET A 1 -43.41 0.56 -20.54
CA MET A 1 -42.24 -0.15 -19.96
C MET A 1 -41.01 0.72 -20.18
N LEU A 2 -40.64 1.50 -19.16
CA LEU A 2 -39.50 2.43 -19.22
C LEU A 2 -38.24 1.66 -18.81
N VAL A 3 -37.37 1.35 -19.77
CA VAL A 3 -36.09 0.67 -19.51
C VAL A 3 -35.07 1.72 -19.10
N LEU A 4 -34.83 1.86 -17.80
CA LEU A 4 -33.78 2.74 -17.27
C LEU A 4 -32.41 2.07 -17.50
N GLY A 5 -31.68 2.54 -18.51
CA GLY A 5 -30.33 2.10 -18.82
C GLY A 5 -29.35 2.50 -17.72
N VAL A 6 -28.74 1.51 -17.08
CA VAL A 6 -27.67 1.73 -16.09
C VAL A 6 -26.37 2.00 -16.86
N SER A 7 -25.95 3.26 -16.91
CA SER A 7 -24.67 3.66 -17.50
C SER A 7 -23.54 3.30 -16.54
N VAL A 8 -22.74 2.30 -16.88
CA VAL A 8 -21.60 1.85 -16.07
C VAL A 8 -20.45 2.84 -16.23
N CYS A 9 -20.15 3.61 -15.18
CA CYS A 9 -19.00 4.51 -15.15
C CYS A 9 -17.71 3.69 -14.99
N VAL A 10 -16.95 3.52 -16.07
CA VAL A 10 -15.61 2.93 -16.03
C VAL A 10 -14.64 4.00 -15.53
N ALA A 11 -14.03 3.78 -14.36
CA ALA A 11 -13.00 4.67 -13.84
C ALA A 11 -11.82 4.73 -14.84
N HIS A 12 -11.66 5.85 -15.53
CA HIS A 12 -10.53 6.08 -16.42
C HIS A 12 -9.26 6.24 -15.58
N LYS A 13 -8.24 5.42 -15.88
CA LYS A 13 -6.91 5.52 -15.29
C LYS A 13 -6.38 6.95 -15.50
N GLY A 14 -5.76 7.52 -14.48
CA GLY A 14 -5.25 8.90 -14.50
C GLY A 14 -4.28 9.18 -15.66
N LYS A 15 -3.91 10.46 -15.83
CA LYS A 15 -3.01 10.89 -16.90
C LYS A 15 -1.65 10.20 -16.78
N THR A 16 -1.32 9.35 -17.75
CA THR A 16 0.01 8.81 -17.99
C THR A 16 0.69 9.56 -19.13
N ASP A 17 2.02 9.47 -19.23
CA ASP A 17 2.75 9.97 -20.39
C ASP A 17 2.67 9.01 -21.59
N SER A 18 3.38 9.36 -22.67
CA SER A 18 3.38 8.59 -23.93
C SER A 18 3.87 7.14 -23.78
N TYR A 19 4.56 6.79 -22.69
CA TYR A 19 4.98 5.43 -22.39
C TYR A 19 3.92 4.65 -21.60
N GLY A 20 2.81 5.29 -21.23
CA GLY A 20 1.80 4.70 -20.35
C GLY A 20 2.20 4.71 -18.87
N CYS A 21 3.15 5.57 -18.50
CA CYS A 21 3.70 5.65 -17.13
C CYS A 21 3.49 7.04 -16.50
N HIS A 22 3.64 7.16 -15.19
CA HIS A 22 3.54 8.44 -14.49
C HIS A 22 4.52 8.51 -13.31
N ASN A 23 5.00 9.73 -12.99
CA ASN A 23 5.85 9.96 -11.82
C ASN A 23 4.98 10.26 -10.59
N ASN A 24 5.21 9.54 -9.51
CA ASN A 24 4.59 9.82 -8.23
C ASN A 24 5.48 10.78 -7.44
N ARG A 25 5.18 12.08 -7.54
CA ARG A 25 5.96 13.15 -6.90
C ARG A 25 6.10 13.01 -5.38
N LYS A 26 5.23 12.23 -4.72
CA LYS A 26 5.27 12.04 -3.26
C LYS A 26 6.41 11.13 -2.80
N ILE A 27 6.75 10.11 -3.59
CA ILE A 27 7.74 9.10 -3.22
C ILE A 27 8.88 8.98 -4.25
N GLY A 28 8.78 9.70 -5.37
CA GLY A 28 9.81 9.81 -6.39
C GLY A 28 9.81 8.69 -7.43
N ASP A 29 8.96 7.67 -7.29
CA ASP A 29 8.94 6.51 -8.18
C ASP A 29 8.08 6.73 -9.43
N TYR A 30 8.24 5.85 -10.42
CA TYR A 30 7.68 5.98 -11.77
C TYR A 30 6.94 4.71 -12.17
N HIS A 31 5.61 4.81 -12.28
CA HIS A 31 4.69 3.68 -12.37
C HIS A 31 4.10 3.56 -13.77
N CYS A 32 4.16 2.35 -14.34
CA CYS A 32 3.63 2.06 -15.66
C CYS A 32 2.30 1.29 -15.59
N HIS A 33 1.28 1.79 -16.28
CA HIS A 33 -0.07 1.19 -16.31
C HIS A 33 -0.48 0.64 -17.69
N SER A 34 0.32 0.91 -18.72
CA SER A 34 0.12 0.47 -20.11
C SER A 34 1.48 0.20 -20.79
N GLY A 35 1.47 -0.50 -21.93
CA GLY A 35 2.68 -0.80 -22.71
C GLY A 35 3.44 -2.05 -22.21
N LEU A 36 4.68 -2.25 -22.70
CA LEU A 36 5.50 -3.42 -22.39
C LEU A 36 5.88 -3.53 -20.91
N LEU A 37 5.91 -2.41 -20.21
CA LEU A 37 6.34 -2.31 -18.82
C LEU A 37 5.16 -2.15 -17.85
N VAL A 38 3.94 -2.52 -18.27
CA VAL A 38 2.74 -2.45 -17.42
C VAL A 38 2.94 -3.19 -16.09
N GLY A 39 2.61 -2.53 -14.98
CA GLY A 39 2.76 -3.06 -13.63
C GLY A 39 4.19 -3.01 -13.09
N GLN A 40 5.16 -2.49 -13.85
CA GLN A 40 6.50 -2.22 -13.36
C GLN A 40 6.60 -0.82 -12.73
N VAL A 41 7.50 -0.70 -11.77
CA VAL A 41 7.83 0.54 -11.06
C VAL A 41 9.33 0.76 -11.18
N PHE A 42 9.72 1.97 -11.54
CA PHE A 42 11.11 2.38 -11.72
C PHE A 42 11.45 3.52 -10.75
N ALA A 43 12.72 3.68 -10.40
CA ALA A 43 13.13 4.80 -9.55
C ALA A 43 12.93 6.14 -10.26
N ASN A 44 13.00 6.17 -11.59
CA ASN A 44 12.76 7.35 -12.42
C ASN A 44 12.52 6.95 -13.88
N LYS A 45 12.18 7.94 -14.71
CA LYS A 45 11.96 7.75 -16.15
C LYS A 45 13.21 7.26 -16.90
N ALA A 46 14.42 7.66 -16.50
CA ALA A 46 15.65 7.24 -17.17
C ALA A 46 15.93 5.74 -16.96
N GLU A 47 15.64 5.20 -15.78
CA GLU A 47 15.71 3.75 -15.54
C GLU A 47 14.69 2.98 -16.37
N MET A 48 13.47 3.50 -16.51
CA MET A 48 12.47 2.92 -17.41
C MET A 48 12.96 2.89 -18.86
N LEU A 49 13.57 3.99 -19.34
CA LEU A 49 14.15 4.05 -20.69
C LEU A 49 15.32 3.07 -20.88
N ALA A 50 16.15 2.88 -19.85
CA ALA A 50 17.19 1.86 -19.86
C ALA A 50 16.61 0.44 -19.94
N ALA A 51 15.50 0.18 -19.22
CA ALA A 51 14.79 -1.09 -19.29
C ALA A 51 14.19 -1.32 -20.68
N LEU A 52 13.63 -0.30 -21.34
CA LEU A 52 13.15 -0.43 -22.73
C LEU A 52 14.28 -0.78 -23.71
N LYS A 53 15.46 -0.17 -23.53
CA LYS A 53 16.64 -0.43 -24.38
C LYS A 53 17.27 -1.81 -24.16
N GLY A 54 17.00 -2.43 -23.01
CA GLY A 54 17.51 -3.77 -22.68
C GLY A 54 16.55 -4.91 -23.02
N ASN A 55 15.34 -4.62 -23.49
CA ASN A 55 14.24 -5.59 -23.58
C ASN A 55 13.91 -6.05 -25.01
N ASP A 56 14.83 -5.89 -25.98
CA ASP A 56 14.74 -6.47 -27.33
C ASP A 56 14.78 -8.01 -27.35
N ALA A 57 14.92 -8.66 -26.19
CA ALA A 57 14.71 -10.09 -26.01
C ALA A 57 13.70 -10.33 -24.88
N GLY A 58 12.45 -10.60 -25.26
CA GLY A 58 11.45 -11.08 -24.32
C GLY A 58 11.89 -12.39 -23.68
N ALA A 59 12.35 -12.35 -22.42
CA ALA A 59 12.40 -13.51 -21.54
C ALA A 59 12.56 -13.07 -20.07
N LYS A 60 11.45 -13.15 -19.35
CA LYS A 60 11.31 -13.55 -17.95
C LYS A 60 12.61 -13.75 -17.17
N THR A 61 12.93 -12.80 -16.30
CA THR A 61 13.69 -13.06 -15.08
C THR A 61 12.95 -12.47 -13.89
N LYS A 62 12.12 -13.30 -13.27
CA LYS A 62 11.93 -13.26 -11.83
C LYS A 62 13.01 -14.17 -11.25
N PRO A 63 13.88 -13.65 -10.39
CA PRO A 63 14.04 -14.31 -9.10
C PRO A 63 13.42 -13.44 -8.01
N GLN A 64 12.35 -13.96 -7.40
CA GLN A 64 12.04 -13.62 -6.03
C GLN A 64 13.18 -14.17 -5.16
N ALA A 65 13.51 -13.40 -4.12
CA ALA A 65 14.33 -13.79 -2.98
C ALA A 65 15.75 -14.26 -3.36
N SER A 66 16.82 -13.57 -2.94
CA SER A 66 17.24 -13.64 -1.55
C SER A 66 18.37 -12.65 -1.29
N ARG A 67 18.10 -11.61 -0.51
CA ARG A 67 18.87 -11.36 0.71
C ARG A 67 17.85 -11.12 1.81
N SER A 68 17.75 -12.08 2.70
CA SER A 68 16.95 -11.98 3.92
C SER A 68 17.45 -10.80 4.75
N SER A 69 16.65 -9.75 4.78
CA SER A 69 16.14 -9.14 6.02
C SER A 69 14.78 -8.54 5.66
N PRO A 70 13.75 -8.70 6.51
CA PRO A 70 12.36 -8.65 6.09
C PRO A 70 11.97 -7.29 5.50
N SER A 71 11.07 -7.30 4.51
CA SER A 71 10.25 -6.14 4.10
C SER A 71 9.62 -5.45 5.34
N PRO A 72 9.16 -4.17 5.30
CA PRO A 72 8.46 -3.61 4.13
C PRO A 72 8.51 -2.07 3.92
N VAL A 73 8.03 -1.65 2.72
CA VAL A 73 7.33 -0.41 2.26
C VAL A 73 7.37 0.95 3.04
N PRO A 74 7.07 2.07 2.35
CA PRO A 74 7.86 3.30 2.35
C PRO A 74 7.74 4.14 3.63
N SER A 75 8.87 4.75 3.95
CA SER A 75 9.10 5.94 4.77
C SER A 75 7.89 6.59 5.46
N GLN A 76 7.87 6.36 6.77
CA GLN A 76 7.64 7.34 7.83
C GLN A 76 6.20 7.79 8.08
N GLN A 77 5.42 6.94 8.75
CA GLN A 77 4.93 7.19 10.12
C GLN A 77 4.78 5.86 10.89
N GLN A 78 5.73 5.60 11.79
CA GLN A 78 5.67 4.73 12.99
C GLN A 78 5.06 3.32 12.82
N GLU A 79 5.93 2.34 12.56
CA GLU A 79 5.70 0.88 12.70
C GLU A 79 5.58 0.46 14.18
N GLN A 80 4.76 1.16 14.95
CA GLN A 80 4.49 0.84 16.34
C GLN A 80 3.37 -0.20 16.39
N SER A 81 3.65 -1.35 17.01
CA SER A 81 2.64 -2.37 17.26
C SER A 81 1.65 -1.85 18.30
N VAL A 82 0.37 -1.93 17.95
CA VAL A 82 -0.74 -1.48 18.80
C VAL A 82 -1.59 -2.67 19.17
N MET A 83 -2.16 -2.62 20.38
CA MET A 83 -3.14 -3.62 20.80
C MET A 83 -4.49 -3.28 20.21
N PHE A 84 -4.96 -4.08 19.27
CA PHE A 84 -6.21 -3.91 18.55
C PHE A 84 -7.26 -4.90 19.03
N ASN A 85 -8.41 -4.40 19.46
CA ASN A 85 -9.55 -5.24 19.82
C ASN A 85 -10.41 -5.49 18.58
N THR A 86 -10.46 -6.74 18.10
CA THR A 86 -11.16 -7.11 16.86
C THR A 86 -12.69 -6.97 16.93
N LYS A 87 -13.28 -6.84 18.13
CA LYS A 87 -14.72 -6.66 18.33
C LYS A 87 -15.14 -5.20 18.43
N SER A 88 -14.39 -4.41 19.20
CA SER A 88 -14.70 -2.97 19.40
C SER A 88 -13.99 -2.07 18.39
N LEU A 89 -13.09 -2.63 17.57
CA LEU A 89 -12.23 -1.93 16.61
C LEU A 89 -11.37 -0.83 17.25
N LYS A 90 -11.17 -0.87 18.57
CA LYS A 90 -10.30 0.08 19.27
C LYS A 90 -8.86 -0.40 19.25
N TYR A 91 -7.94 0.49 18.91
CA TYR A 91 -6.50 0.25 19.10
C TYR A 91 -5.91 1.11 20.22
N HIS A 92 -4.91 0.55 20.90
CA HIS A 92 -4.25 1.15 22.05
C HIS A 92 -2.72 1.05 21.90
N SER A 93 -2.01 2.00 22.49
CA SER A 93 -0.58 1.85 22.76
C SER A 93 -0.35 0.74 23.80
N PRO A 94 0.71 -0.08 23.70
CA PRO A 94 0.97 -1.19 24.62
C PRO A 94 1.11 -0.75 26.09
N THR A 95 1.43 0.53 26.34
CA THR A 95 1.55 1.12 27.68
C THR A 95 0.23 1.66 28.24
N CYS A 96 -0.86 1.65 27.46
CA CYS A 96 -2.14 2.16 27.90
C CYS A 96 -2.75 1.28 28.99
N GLN A 97 -3.27 1.87 30.07
CA GLN A 97 -3.98 1.12 31.13
C GLN A 97 -5.17 0.31 30.59
N TRP A 98 -5.80 0.77 29.50
CA TRP A 98 -6.86 0.03 28.81
C TRP A 98 -6.32 -1.10 27.94
N ALA A 99 -5.10 -1.00 27.43
CA ALA A 99 -4.41 -2.09 26.75
C ALA A 99 -4.07 -3.22 27.72
N ILE A 100 -3.59 -2.91 28.93
CA ILE A 100 -3.28 -3.91 29.97
C ILE A 100 -4.53 -4.72 30.35
N LYS A 101 -5.71 -4.09 30.31
CA LYS A 101 -7.00 -4.75 30.55
C LYS A 101 -7.63 -5.38 29.29
N CYS A 102 -7.03 -5.17 28.12
CA CYS A 102 -7.50 -5.71 26.84
C CYS A 102 -7.04 -7.17 26.71
N THR A 103 -7.78 -8.08 27.34
CA THR A 103 -7.43 -9.52 27.36
C THR A 103 -8.29 -10.37 26.43
N LYS A 104 -9.48 -9.91 26.05
CA LYS A 104 -10.39 -10.64 25.15
C LYS A 104 -10.47 -9.99 23.78
N ASN A 105 -10.22 -10.80 22.74
CA ASN A 105 -10.25 -10.39 21.33
C ASN A 105 -9.20 -9.30 20.98
N CYS A 106 -8.15 -9.17 21.79
CA CYS A 106 -7.09 -8.20 21.57
C CYS A 106 -5.90 -8.89 20.90
N ILE A 107 -5.46 -8.34 19.77
CA ILE A 107 -4.34 -8.83 18.98
C ILE A 107 -3.33 -7.70 18.79
N SER A 108 -2.04 -8.05 18.81
CA SER A 108 -0.96 -7.12 18.47
C SER A 108 -0.82 -7.06 16.96
N ILE A 109 -1.11 -5.92 16.36
CA ILE A 109 -0.97 -5.68 14.92
C ILE A 109 -0.30 -4.31 14.70
N PRO A 110 0.33 -4.06 13.54
CA PRO A 110 0.85 -2.73 13.26
C PRO A 110 -0.28 -1.69 13.21
N LEU A 111 0.02 -0.46 13.60
CA LEU A 111 -0.94 0.66 13.59
C LEU A 111 -1.63 0.84 12.23
N SER A 112 -0.86 0.70 11.14
CA SER A 112 -1.39 0.77 9.77
C SER A 112 -2.46 -0.29 9.51
N GLU A 113 -2.24 -1.53 9.94
CA GLU A 113 -3.23 -2.61 9.81
C GLU A 113 -4.45 -2.36 10.69
N ALA A 114 -4.27 -1.80 11.89
CA ALA A 114 -5.39 -1.41 12.74
C ALA A 114 -6.27 -0.36 12.06
N ILE A 115 -5.67 0.67 11.45
CA ILE A 115 -6.39 1.73 10.70
C ILE A 115 -7.08 1.15 9.46
N ASN A 116 -6.39 0.30 8.69
CA ASN A 116 -6.96 -0.35 7.50
C ASN A 116 -8.18 -1.22 7.83
N ARG A 117 -8.21 -1.81 9.03
CA ARG A 117 -9.36 -2.55 9.56
C ARG A 117 -10.51 -1.66 10.06
N GLY A 118 -10.44 -0.35 9.83
CA GLY A 118 -11.41 0.62 10.35
C GLY A 118 -11.24 0.91 11.83
N GLY A 119 -10.04 0.67 12.37
CA GLY A 119 -9.75 0.85 13.77
C GLY A 119 -9.84 2.31 14.20
N ILE A 120 -10.35 2.52 15.41
CA ILE A 120 -10.45 3.83 16.05
C ILE A 120 -9.43 3.95 17.19
N PRO A 121 -8.77 5.12 17.34
CA PRO A 121 -7.82 5.32 18.42
C PRO A 121 -8.54 5.32 19.76
N CYS A 122 -7.90 4.73 20.77
CA CYS A 122 -8.36 4.89 22.13
C CYS A 122 -8.29 6.37 22.53
N LYS A 123 -9.42 6.92 22.99
CA LYS A 123 -9.50 8.32 23.44
C LYS A 123 -8.52 8.68 24.56
N VAL A 124 -8.09 7.70 25.35
CA VAL A 124 -7.20 7.90 26.50
C VAL A 124 -5.74 7.96 26.09
N CYS A 125 -5.26 7.03 25.26
CA CYS A 125 -3.86 7.01 24.84
C CYS A 125 -3.61 7.59 23.44
N GLY A 126 -4.64 7.97 22.69
CA GLY A 126 -4.51 8.44 21.31
C GLY A 126 -4.02 7.39 20.30
N GLY A 127 -3.58 6.22 20.77
CA GLY A 127 -3.08 5.13 19.95
C GLY A 127 -1.63 5.31 19.48
N HIS A 128 -0.82 6.07 20.24
CA HIS A 128 0.62 6.26 20.07
C HIS A 128 1.34 6.08 21.42
#